data_AF-A0A150H5M4-F1
#
_entry.id   AF-A0A150H5M4-F1
#
_cell.length_a   1.000
_cell.length_b   1.000
_cell.length_c   1.000
_cell.angle_alpha   90.00
_cell.angle_beta   90.00
_cell.angle_gamma   90.00
#
_symmetry.space_group_name_H-M   'P 1'
#
loop_
_entity.id
_entity.type
_entity.pdbx_description
1 polymer ?
#
loop_
_entity_poly.entity_id
_entity_poly.type
_entity_poly.pdbx_seq_one_letter_code
_entity_poly.pdbx_strand_id
1 'polypeptide(L)' 'MGRGRAKAKQIKVARKLKYYSPETDLSALQRELSGKSGSDDYDQYDDDPDYSEYAEKYADYDSDDD' A
#
# COMPACT_ATOMS: atom_id res chain seq x y z
N MET A 1 25.44 34.04 7.65
CA MET A 1 24.13 34.16 8.35
C MET A 1 22.91 33.61 7.57
N GLY A 2 23.05 32.80 6.50
CA GLY A 2 21.90 32.34 5.68
C GLY A 2 21.29 30.97 6.04
N ARG A 3 21.97 30.14 6.84
CA ARG A 3 21.60 28.74 7.08
C ARG A 3 20.30 28.56 7.88
N GLY A 4 20.01 29.46 8.83
CA GLY A 4 18.78 29.37 9.66
C GLY A 4 17.49 29.51 8.85
N ARG A 5 17.49 30.35 7.80
CA ARG A 5 16.34 30.54 6.92
C ARG A 5 16.09 29.31 6.04
N ALA A 6 17.16 28.72 5.51
CA ALA A 6 17.07 27.48 4.73
C ALA A 6 16.54 26.32 5.59
N LYS A 7 17.08 26.16 6.81
CA LYS A 7 16.62 25.13 7.76
C LYS A 7 15.15 25.32 8.14
N ALA A 8 14.72 26.55 8.40
CA ALA A 8 13.31 26.85 8.69
C ALA A 8 12.39 26.51 7.51
N LYS A 9 12.80 26.84 6.26
CA LYS A 9 12.05 26.45 5.06
C LYS A 9 11.94 24.94 4.91
N GLN A 10 13.05 24.21 5.10
CA GLN A 10 13.06 22.75 5.02
C GLN A 10 12.16 22.09 6.07
N ILE A 11 12.20 22.56 7.32
CA ILE A 11 11.31 22.06 8.40
C ILE A 11 9.85 22.29 8.04
N LYS A 12 9.50 23.46 7.47
CA LYS A 12 8.13 23.75 7.03
C LYS A 12 7.69 22.81 5.90
N VAL A 13 8.56 22.54 4.93
CA VAL A 13 8.29 21.60 3.83
C VAL A 13 8.14 20.17 4.36
N ALA A 14 9.06 19.71 5.21
CA ALA A 14 9.01 18.38 5.81
C ALA A 14 7.74 18.17 6.64
N ARG A 15 7.32 19.18 7.42
CA ARG A 15 6.05 19.13 8.16
C ARG A 15 4.86 19.04 7.21
N LYS A 16 4.84 19.82 6.14
CA LYS A 16 3.81 19.70 5.12
C LYS A 16 3.78 18.27 4.58
N LEU A 17 4.90 17.72 4.13
CA LEU A 17 4.96 16.35 3.60
C LEU A 17 4.52 15.29 4.63
N LYS A 18 4.97 15.40 5.88
CA LYS A 18 4.64 14.43 6.93
C LYS A 18 3.15 14.38 7.27
N TYR A 19 2.50 15.54 7.26
CA TYR A 19 1.09 15.69 7.64
C TYR A 19 0.20 16.01 6.43
N TYR A 20 0.70 15.85 5.21
CA TYR A 20 -0.08 16.02 3.99
C TYR A 20 -0.88 14.74 3.77
N SER A 21 -2.17 14.84 4.01
CA SER A 21 -3.12 13.87 3.47
C SER A 21 -3.65 14.46 2.16
N PRO A 22 -3.35 13.87 1.00
CA PRO A 22 -4.00 14.28 -0.24
C PRO A 22 -5.51 14.06 -0.12
N GLU A 23 -6.30 14.95 -0.72
CA GLU A 23 -7.72 14.71 -0.91
C GLU A 23 -7.88 13.67 -2.02
N THR A 24 -8.55 12.56 -1.70
CA THR A 24 -8.85 11.49 -2.66
C THR A 24 -10.22 11.74 -3.26
N ASP A 25 -10.33 11.72 -4.59
CA ASP A 25 -11.63 11.74 -5.27
C ASP A 25 -12.30 10.37 -5.14
N LEU A 26 -13.08 10.21 -4.07
CA LEU A 26 -13.83 8.98 -3.78
C LEU A 26 -14.85 8.66 -4.89
N SER A 27 -15.35 9.68 -5.61
CA SER A 27 -16.30 9.48 -6.70
C SER A 27 -15.64 8.84 -7.92
N ALA A 28 -14.39 9.22 -8.22
CA ALA A 28 -13.60 8.61 -9.29
C ALA A 28 -13.24 7.16 -8.94
N LEU A 29 -12.82 6.91 -7.70
CA LEU A 29 -12.52 5.57 -7.21
C LEU A 29 -13.74 4.64 -7.30
N GLN A 30 -14.91 5.11 -6.87
CA GLN A 30 -16.14 4.35 -6.94
C GLN A 30 -16.50 3.99 -8.39
N ARG A 31 -16.35 4.93 -9.34
CA ARG A 31 -16.60 4.65 -10.77
C ARG A 31 -15.67 3.56 -11.29
N GLU A 32 -14.38 3.62 -10.97
CA GLU A 32 -13.41 2.59 -11.39
C GLU A 32 -13.75 1.21 -10.81
N LEU A 33 -14.06 1.13 -9.52
CA LEU A 33 -14.44 -0.12 -8.86
C LEU A 33 -15.74 -0.70 -9.43
N SER A 34 -16.76 0.16 -9.63
CA SER A 34 -18.05 -0.26 -10.19
C SER A 34 -17.96 -0.74 -11.64
N GLY A 35 -16.98 -0.22 -12.41
CA GLY A 35 -16.70 -0.66 -13.78
C GLY A 35 -15.94 -1.98 -13.84
N LYS A 36 -15.14 -2.31 -12.83
CA LYS A 36 -14.46 -3.60 -12.67
C LYS A 36 -15.36 -4.69 -12.07
N SER A 37 -16.38 -4.31 -11.30
CA SER A 37 -17.29 -5.29 -10.68
C SER A 37 -18.40 -5.81 -11.62
N GLY A 38 -18.34 -5.51 -12.92
CA GLY A 38 -19.45 -5.66 -13.86
C GLY A 38 -19.47 -6.94 -14.70
N SER A 39 -18.34 -7.58 -14.99
CA SER A 39 -18.32 -8.92 -15.61
C SER A 39 -16.91 -9.51 -15.51
N ASP A 40 -16.85 -10.82 -15.28
CA ASP A 40 -15.72 -11.72 -15.56
C ASP A 40 -14.57 -11.92 -14.54
N ASP A 41 -14.36 -11.07 -13.51
CA ASP A 41 -13.20 -11.26 -12.60
C ASP A 41 -13.52 -11.91 -11.24
N TYR A 42 -14.79 -11.94 -10.80
CA TYR A 42 -15.15 -12.54 -9.50
C TYR A 42 -15.16 -14.07 -9.49
N ASP A 43 -15.20 -14.72 -10.67
CA ASP A 43 -15.13 -16.19 -10.78
C ASP A 43 -13.70 -16.73 -10.66
N GLN A 44 -12.67 -15.86 -10.59
CA GLN A 44 -11.24 -16.24 -10.50
C GLN A 44 -10.66 -16.11 -9.07
N TYR A 45 -11.50 -15.85 -8.06
CA TYR A 45 -11.08 -15.78 -6.66
C TYR A 45 -11.77 -16.83 -5.77
N ASP A 46 -12.55 -17.75 -6.35
CA ASP A 46 -13.18 -18.87 -5.63
C ASP A 46 -12.24 -20.10 -5.53
N ASP A 47 -11.13 -20.05 -6.25
CA ASP A 47 -9.94 -20.84 -6.06
C ASP A 47 -9.12 -20.25 -4.90
N ASP A 48 -9.38 -20.76 -3.69
CA ASP A 48 -8.48 -20.57 -2.54
C ASP A 48 -7.03 -20.78 -3.02
N PRO A 49 -6.18 -19.74 -2.99
CA PRO A 49 -4.82 -19.88 -3.46
C PRO A 49 -4.12 -20.94 -2.61
N ASP A 50 -3.46 -21.89 -3.28
CA ASP A 50 -2.77 -22.98 -2.59
C ASP A 50 -1.60 -22.42 -1.78
N TYR A 51 -1.86 -22.14 -0.50
CA TYR A 51 -0.86 -21.63 0.45
C TYR A 51 0.15 -22.70 0.88
N SER A 52 0.01 -23.95 0.43
CA SER A 52 0.94 -25.03 0.79
C SER A 52 2.38 -24.73 0.34
N GLU A 53 2.56 -24.18 -0.87
CA GLU A 53 3.89 -23.81 -1.40
C GLU A 53 4.59 -22.75 -0.53
N TYR A 54 3.83 -21.76 -0.05
CA TYR A 54 4.34 -20.75 0.87
C TYR A 54 4.67 -21.34 2.24
N ALA A 55 3.83 -22.24 2.75
CA ALA A 55 4.07 -22.91 4.02
C ALA A 55 5.36 -23.75 3.97
N GLU A 56 5.56 -24.54 2.91
CA GLU A 56 6.78 -25.34 2.70
C GLU A 56 8.04 -24.47 2.60
N LYS A 57 7.97 -23.36 1.86
CA LYS A 57 9.11 -22.44 1.68
C LYS A 57 9.59 -21.79 2.99
N TYR A 58 8.71 -21.60 3.96
CA TYR A 58 9.04 -21.00 5.26
C TYR A 58 9.20 -22.04 6.38
N ALA A 59 8.75 -23.27 6.18
CA ALA A 59 8.98 -24.37 7.13
C ALA A 59 10.48 -24.64 7.37
N ASP A 60 11.31 -24.53 6.33
CA ASP A 60 12.78 -24.68 6.44
C ASP A 60 13.40 -23.61 7.36
N TYR A 61 12.90 -22.36 7.28
CA TYR A 61 13.38 -21.26 8.12
C TYR A 61 12.89 -21.32 9.56
N ASP A 62 11.71 -21.90 9.81
CA ASP A 62 11.15 -22.11 11.16
C ASP A 62 11.86 -23.27 11.89
N SER A 63 12.46 -24.20 11.13
CA SER A 63 13.19 -25.36 11.66
C SER A 63 14.60 -25.04 12.16
N ASP A 64 15.20 -23.93 11.71
CA ASP A 64 16.58 -23.54 11.98
C ASP A 64 16.73 -22.61 13.22
N ASP A 65 15.63 -22.28 13.93
CA ASP A 65 15.61 -21.40 15.12
C ASP A 65 15.53 -22.16 16.47
N ASP A 66 15.94 -23.44 16.54
CA ASP A 66 16.08 -24.24 17.79
C ASP A 66 17.53 -24.69 18.06
#